data_AF-A0A838F3S6-F1
#
_entry.id   AF-A0A838F3S6-F1
#
_cell.length_a   1.000
_cell.length_b   1.000
_cell.length_c   1.000
_cell.angle_alpha   90.00
_cell.angle_beta   90.00
_cell.angle_gamma   90.00
#
_symmetry.space_group_name_H-M   'P 1'
#
loop_
_entity.id
_entity.type
_entity.pdbx_description
1 polymer ?
#
loop_
_entity_poly.entity_id
_entity_poly.type
_entity_poly.pdbx_seq_one_letter_code
_entity_poly.pdbx_strand_id
1 'polypeptide(L)'
;MKYIFFLTLLFSFQTFAQSSMRRCTLLPITDSVGGAIAFKVFEEVEENLKKSNWCTYVSNSGLIHIFSRYRENLPQYLKQKEVLKTVAEKLQVGSLIRVALVNEIKGVEIQLEVHGEDGEDLYFSEKVLIGTDDIETISQTINNWLDTYSKTIPYDAKINGILGDQITLDVGKGYPIQVGQSFVVKRPTNKKKHPLLKKIVDWDTDVLAEGKVFNISDNQALGMVKVYKGDKKLVAGDWVRLEPFKQEAFNDPNLEDKKEEEPGTLGILSIALFGTSSSVDTTTPTGAKRMSGNLVGFDFRGEGWITRQYFAALEIARSIGKLSEVSGNPDKSSTNAQFGLFKLTGGYKYLPLGFFYGPQIDIYGGYGNYSFDLDYSAADGFGKGNISGILLGVAANIPINRDYRFMVQADFIPFPSFEDSDNIYGDSTSASVLDLEIGLKYQYTPRMTLDGSIETLAGKAKFDGAFKEISYHDNFKLKFGASFNY
;
A
#
# COMPACT_ATOMS: atom_id res chain seq x y z
N MET A 1 -0.84 -18.18 -36.20
CA MET A 1 0.00 -17.23 -35.44
C MET A 1 -0.46 -17.28 -33.99
N LYS A 2 0.37 -17.85 -33.12
CA LYS A 2 0.08 -18.08 -31.69
C LYS A 2 0.51 -16.83 -30.92
N TYR A 3 -0.43 -16.02 -30.46
CA TYR A 3 -0.13 -14.85 -29.63
C TYR A 3 0.00 -15.28 -28.17
N ILE A 4 1.27 -15.38 -27.79
CA ILE A 4 1.91 -15.05 -26.51
C ILE A 4 0.91 -14.63 -25.41
N PHE A 5 0.60 -15.59 -24.57
CA PHE A 5 -0.05 -15.44 -23.28
C PHE A 5 1.03 -14.95 -22.29
N PHE A 6 1.35 -13.66 -22.30
CA PHE A 6 2.20 -13.01 -21.29
C PHE A 6 1.34 -12.67 -20.06
N LEU A 7 0.70 -13.71 -19.49
CA LEU A 7 0.17 -13.64 -18.14
C LEU A 7 1.37 -13.90 -17.22
N THR A 8 2.11 -12.84 -16.96
CA THR A 8 3.09 -12.78 -15.87
C THR A 8 2.34 -13.14 -14.59
N LEU A 9 2.41 -14.42 -14.23
CA LEU A 9 2.21 -14.87 -12.87
C LEU A 9 3.18 -14.06 -12.01
N LEU A 10 2.66 -13.01 -11.41
CA LEU A 10 3.06 -12.53 -10.11
C LEU A 10 2.84 -13.70 -9.13
N PHE A 11 3.70 -14.71 -9.20
CA PHE A 11 4.03 -15.50 -8.02
C PHE A 11 4.72 -14.52 -7.08
N SER A 12 3.90 -13.75 -6.37
CA SER A 12 4.29 -13.20 -5.08
C SER A 12 4.66 -14.42 -4.26
N PHE A 13 5.96 -14.72 -4.23
CA PHE A 13 6.53 -15.51 -3.16
C PHE A 13 6.07 -14.82 -1.89
N GLN A 14 5.02 -15.35 -1.26
CA GLN A 14 4.70 -14.98 0.10
C GLN A 14 5.87 -15.53 0.91
N THR A 15 6.92 -14.74 1.00
CA THR A 15 7.90 -14.87 2.05
C THR A 15 7.08 -14.75 3.32
N PHE A 16 6.73 -15.89 3.91
CA PHE A 16 5.97 -15.96 5.15
C PHE A 16 6.82 -15.25 6.20
N ALA A 17 6.51 -13.99 6.45
CA ALA A 17 7.15 -13.21 7.48
C ALA A 17 6.81 -13.88 8.82
N GLN A 18 7.85 -14.32 9.52
CA GLN A 18 7.74 -14.93 10.84
C GLN A 18 7.03 -13.96 11.81
N SER A 19 5.95 -14.43 12.41
CA SER A 19 5.05 -13.66 13.27
C SER A 19 5.77 -13.18 14.53
N SER A 20 5.36 -12.02 15.03
CA SER A 20 5.96 -11.40 16.22
C SER A 20 5.62 -12.19 17.48
N MET A 21 6.60 -12.44 18.37
CA MET A 21 6.36 -13.06 19.69
C MET A 21 5.41 -12.22 20.56
N ARG A 22 5.33 -10.93 20.27
CA ARG A 22 4.38 -10.01 20.91
C ARG A 22 2.97 -10.15 20.34
N ARG A 23 2.78 -10.78 19.19
CA ARG A 23 1.45 -11.15 18.70
C ARG A 23 1.11 -12.52 19.28
N CYS A 24 0.28 -12.54 20.30
CA CYS A 24 0.03 -13.74 21.10
C CYS A 24 -1.44 -14.16 21.08
N THR A 25 -1.69 -15.43 21.40
CA THR A 25 -3.04 -15.95 21.63
C THR A 25 -3.04 -16.89 22.82
N LEU A 26 -4.16 -16.92 23.54
CA LEU A 26 -4.41 -17.86 24.62
C LEU A 26 -5.15 -19.06 24.04
N LEU A 27 -4.55 -20.24 24.12
CA LEU A 27 -5.21 -21.49 23.76
C LEU A 27 -6.26 -21.84 24.83
N PRO A 28 -7.29 -22.64 24.51
CA PRO A 28 -8.25 -23.07 25.50
C PRO A 28 -7.55 -23.69 26.72
N ILE A 29 -7.87 -23.20 27.91
CA ILE A 29 -7.33 -23.74 29.16
C ILE A 29 -7.95 -25.13 29.35
N THR A 30 -7.10 -26.10 29.67
CA THR A 30 -7.54 -27.49 29.92
C THR A 30 -7.58 -27.74 31.43
N ASP A 31 -8.64 -28.40 31.92
CA ASP A 31 -8.72 -28.86 33.31
C ASP A 31 -9.07 -30.35 33.41
N SER A 32 -8.89 -30.94 34.59
CA SER A 32 -9.27 -32.32 34.88
C SER A 32 -10.75 -32.51 35.25
N VAL A 33 -11.56 -31.44 35.34
CA VAL A 33 -12.93 -31.44 35.88
C VAL A 33 -14.00 -30.97 34.88
N GLY A 34 -13.71 -31.02 33.58
CA GLY A 34 -14.71 -30.80 32.52
C GLY A 34 -14.96 -29.34 32.13
N GLY A 35 -14.13 -28.40 32.60
CA GLY A 35 -14.04 -27.02 32.13
C GLY A 35 -14.61 -25.95 33.07
N ALA A 36 -15.09 -26.33 34.26
CA ALA A 36 -15.78 -25.40 35.16
C ALA A 36 -14.87 -24.28 35.69
N ILE A 37 -13.62 -24.61 36.01
CA ILE A 37 -12.61 -23.65 36.48
C ILE A 37 -11.89 -23.05 35.28
N ALA A 38 -11.51 -23.88 34.31
CA ALA A 38 -10.74 -23.46 33.14
C ALA A 38 -11.38 -22.33 32.34
N PHE A 39 -12.71 -22.34 32.16
CA PHE A 39 -13.40 -21.30 31.38
C PHE A 39 -13.32 -19.93 32.06
N LYS A 40 -13.56 -19.86 33.37
CA LYS A 40 -13.51 -18.59 34.12
C LYS A 40 -12.10 -18.03 34.19
N VAL A 41 -11.10 -18.89 34.42
CA VAL A 41 -9.68 -18.50 34.36
C VAL A 41 -9.31 -18.01 32.95
N PHE A 42 -9.83 -18.66 31.89
CA PHE A 42 -9.58 -18.22 30.52
C PHE A 42 -10.13 -16.81 30.27
N GLU A 43 -11.36 -16.51 30.70
CA GLU A 43 -11.96 -15.18 30.53
C GLU A 43 -11.12 -14.09 31.22
N GLU A 44 -10.71 -14.33 32.46
CA GLU A 44 -9.95 -13.35 33.25
C GLU A 44 -8.53 -13.11 32.69
N VAL A 45 -7.84 -14.18 32.29
CA VAL A 45 -6.50 -14.08 31.67
C VAL A 45 -6.60 -13.46 30.26
N GLU A 46 -7.63 -13.80 29.48
CA GLU A 46 -7.87 -13.19 28.16
C GLU A 46 -8.13 -11.68 28.29
N GLU A 47 -8.96 -11.26 29.25
CA GLU A 47 -9.23 -9.85 29.49
C GLU A 47 -7.96 -9.09 29.88
N ASN A 48 -7.10 -9.68 30.72
CA ASN A 48 -5.81 -9.09 31.08
C ASN A 48 -4.89 -8.96 29.86
N LEU A 49 -4.77 -10.01 29.03
CA LEU A 49 -3.99 -9.99 27.81
C LEU A 49 -4.47 -8.91 26.82
N LYS A 50 -5.78 -8.73 26.67
CA LYS A 50 -6.37 -7.66 25.82
C LYS A 50 -6.04 -6.25 26.33
N LYS A 51 -5.88 -6.07 27.64
CA LYS A 51 -5.47 -4.80 28.26
C LYS A 51 -3.97 -4.61 28.31
N SER A 52 -3.19 -5.68 28.11
CA SER A 52 -1.74 -5.64 28.22
C SER A 52 -1.10 -4.94 27.02
N ASN A 53 -0.09 -4.12 27.27
CA ASN A 53 0.61 -3.39 26.21
C ASN A 53 1.72 -4.22 25.53
N TRP A 54 2.11 -5.34 26.14
CA TRP A 54 3.22 -6.16 25.63
C TRP A 54 2.76 -7.19 24.59
N CYS A 55 1.50 -7.63 24.65
CA CYS A 55 0.91 -8.57 23.71
C CYS A 55 -0.20 -7.92 22.87
N THR A 56 -0.05 -7.97 21.55
CA THR A 56 -1.16 -7.78 20.61
C THR A 56 -1.99 -9.07 20.58
N TYR A 57 -3.01 -9.13 21.42
CA TYR A 57 -3.83 -10.33 21.59
C TYR A 57 -4.68 -10.62 20.33
N VAL A 58 -4.60 -11.86 19.85
CA VAL A 58 -5.44 -12.38 18.77
C VAL A 58 -6.39 -13.43 19.33
N SER A 59 -7.69 -13.18 19.23
CA SER A 59 -8.72 -14.11 19.71
C SER A 59 -8.71 -15.42 18.92
N ASN A 60 -8.89 -16.53 19.62
CA ASN A 60 -8.96 -17.88 19.04
C ASN A 60 -10.39 -18.27 18.57
N SER A 61 -11.34 -17.34 18.59
CA SER A 61 -12.76 -17.58 18.29
C SER A 61 -12.99 -18.23 16.91
N GLY A 62 -12.20 -17.88 15.90
CA GLY A 62 -12.24 -18.51 14.57
C GLY A 62 -11.92 -20.01 14.58
N LEU A 63 -11.20 -20.50 15.59
CA LEU A 63 -10.80 -21.89 15.75
C LEU A 63 -11.62 -22.64 16.81
N ILE A 64 -12.53 -21.96 17.52
CA ILE A 64 -13.31 -22.55 18.62
C ILE A 64 -14.11 -23.77 18.16
N HIS A 65 -14.67 -23.71 16.94
CA HIS A 65 -15.44 -24.81 16.35
C HIS A 65 -14.56 -26.05 16.10
N ILE A 66 -13.28 -25.86 15.77
CA ILE A 66 -12.33 -26.95 15.58
C ILE A 66 -11.99 -27.56 16.93
N PHE A 67 -11.61 -26.73 17.91
CA PHE A 67 -11.27 -27.23 19.25
C PHE A 67 -12.44 -27.95 19.93
N SER A 68 -13.68 -27.50 19.71
CA SER A 68 -14.88 -28.14 20.26
C SER A 68 -15.07 -29.58 19.79
N ARG A 69 -14.70 -29.90 18.53
CA ARG A 69 -14.77 -31.28 17.99
C ARG A 69 -13.78 -32.23 18.65
N TYR A 70 -12.71 -31.70 19.22
CA TYR A 70 -11.65 -32.47 19.86
C TYR A 70 -11.63 -32.32 21.38
N ARG A 71 -12.72 -31.84 22.01
CA ARG A 71 -12.75 -31.47 23.43
C ARG A 71 -12.15 -32.54 24.37
N GLU A 72 -12.46 -33.81 24.15
CA GLU A 72 -11.97 -34.93 24.99
C GLU A 72 -10.46 -35.18 24.85
N ASN A 73 -9.91 -34.96 23.66
CA ASN A 73 -8.50 -35.22 23.33
C ASN A 73 -7.68 -33.94 23.15
N LEU A 74 -8.28 -32.77 23.41
CA LEU A 74 -7.68 -31.47 23.20
C LEU A 74 -6.32 -31.32 23.92
N PRO A 75 -6.14 -31.79 25.18
CA PRO A 75 -4.85 -31.73 25.85
C PRO A 75 -3.73 -32.51 25.12
N GLN A 76 -4.07 -33.57 24.39
CA GLN A 76 -3.11 -34.37 23.62
C GLN A 76 -2.79 -33.68 22.28
N TYR A 77 -3.79 -33.15 21.58
CA TYR A 77 -3.58 -32.44 20.32
C TYR A 77 -2.81 -31.13 20.51
N LEU A 78 -3.03 -30.39 21.60
CA LEU A 78 -2.27 -29.17 21.92
C LEU A 78 -0.83 -29.43 22.40
N LYS A 79 -0.38 -30.69 22.40
CA LYS A 79 1.03 -31.08 22.56
C LYS A 79 1.71 -31.42 21.23
N GLN A 80 0.94 -31.57 20.15
CA GLN A 80 1.47 -31.93 18.84
C GLN A 80 1.98 -30.67 18.13
N LYS A 81 3.22 -30.74 17.64
CA LYS A 81 3.89 -29.64 16.94
C LYS A 81 3.09 -29.16 15.74
N GLU A 82 2.56 -30.09 14.95
CA GLU A 82 1.84 -29.83 13.71
C GLU A 82 0.56 -29.03 13.96
N VAL A 83 -0.13 -29.35 15.06
CA VAL A 83 -1.35 -28.64 15.48
C VAL A 83 -1.00 -27.21 15.90
N LEU A 84 -0.02 -27.06 16.79
CA LEU A 84 0.42 -25.74 17.27
C LEU A 84 0.90 -24.86 16.10
N LYS A 85 1.73 -25.39 15.21
CA LYS A 85 2.18 -24.69 14.00
C LYS A 85 1.02 -24.25 13.12
N THR A 86 0.04 -25.14 12.88
CA THR A 86 -1.15 -24.81 12.08
C THR A 86 -1.97 -23.70 12.74
N VAL A 87 -2.13 -23.74 14.07
CA VAL A 87 -2.84 -22.71 14.83
C VAL A 87 -2.10 -21.37 14.72
N ALA A 88 -0.78 -21.36 14.90
CA ALA A 88 0.05 -20.16 14.78
C ALA A 88 -0.03 -19.54 13.38
N GLU A 89 0.06 -20.36 12.32
CA GLU A 89 -0.05 -19.90 10.93
C GLU A 89 -1.44 -19.32 10.62
N LYS A 90 -2.50 -19.99 11.08
CA LYS A 90 -3.89 -19.54 10.87
C LYS A 90 -4.21 -18.24 11.60
N LEU A 91 -3.67 -18.05 12.79
CA LEU A 91 -3.90 -16.85 13.61
C LEU A 91 -2.83 -15.76 13.37
N GLN A 92 -1.75 -16.08 12.65
CA GLN A 92 -0.57 -15.22 12.46
C GLN A 92 0.00 -14.71 13.79
N VAL A 93 0.22 -15.62 14.74
CA VAL A 93 0.75 -15.33 16.08
C VAL A 93 2.14 -15.93 16.24
N GLY A 94 3.03 -15.20 16.91
CA GLY A 94 4.37 -15.71 17.26
C GLY A 94 4.42 -16.45 18.58
N SER A 95 3.42 -16.26 19.46
CA SER A 95 3.36 -16.87 20.78
C SER A 95 2.00 -17.53 21.06
N LEU A 96 2.03 -18.82 21.33
CA LEU A 96 0.89 -19.65 21.71
C LEU A 96 0.96 -19.93 23.22
N ILE A 97 0.06 -19.33 23.99
CA ILE A 97 0.02 -19.51 25.45
C ILE A 97 -0.87 -20.72 25.75
N ARG A 98 -0.31 -21.78 26.31
CA ARG A 98 -1.02 -22.97 26.76
C ARG A 98 -1.02 -23.04 28.29
N VAL A 99 -2.20 -23.21 28.87
CA VAL A 99 -2.37 -23.42 30.31
C VAL A 99 -3.09 -24.74 30.56
N ALA A 100 -2.55 -25.54 31.47
CA ALA A 100 -3.16 -26.75 31.97
C ALA A 100 -3.34 -26.67 33.50
N LEU A 101 -4.54 -27.03 33.96
CA LEU A 101 -4.92 -27.08 35.36
C LEU A 101 -5.18 -28.54 35.74
N VAL A 102 -4.45 -29.06 36.71
CA VAL A 102 -4.67 -30.41 37.24
C VAL A 102 -5.13 -30.29 38.68
N ASN A 103 -6.39 -30.67 38.93
CA ASN A 103 -6.92 -30.69 40.28
C ASN A 103 -6.31 -31.85 41.07
N GLU A 104 -5.71 -31.51 42.20
CA GLU A 104 -5.08 -32.42 43.15
C GLU A 104 -5.80 -32.36 44.49
N ILE A 105 -5.60 -33.35 45.37
CA ILE A 105 -6.30 -33.42 46.68
C ILE A 105 -6.05 -32.17 47.53
N LYS A 106 -4.91 -31.50 47.34
CA LYS A 106 -4.46 -30.34 48.12
C LYS A 106 -4.55 -29.01 47.37
N GLY A 107 -5.25 -28.95 46.24
CA GLY A 107 -5.44 -27.72 45.46
C GLY A 107 -5.25 -27.94 43.97
N VAL A 108 -4.70 -26.95 43.25
CA VAL A 108 -4.61 -26.98 41.79
C VAL A 108 -3.15 -26.85 41.35
N GLU A 109 -2.70 -27.80 40.55
CA GLU A 109 -1.42 -27.71 39.84
C GLU A 109 -1.63 -26.92 38.55
N ILE A 110 -0.94 -25.80 38.42
CA ILE A 110 -0.98 -24.91 37.27
C ILE A 110 0.30 -25.11 36.47
N GLN A 111 0.15 -25.38 35.17
CA GLN A 111 1.27 -25.44 34.22
C GLN A 111 1.02 -24.45 33.09
N LEU A 112 1.94 -23.51 32.90
CA LEU A 112 1.94 -22.55 31.81
C LEU A 112 3.10 -22.84 30.87
N GLU A 113 2.83 -22.90 29.57
CA GLU A 113 3.81 -23.03 28.51
C GLU A 113 3.55 -21.98 27.42
N VAL A 114 4.59 -21.33 26.93
CA VAL A 114 4.52 -20.43 25.77
C VAL A 114 5.32 -21.04 24.64
N HIS A 115 4.62 -21.45 23.59
CA HIS A 115 5.18 -22.05 22.38
C HIS A 115 5.35 -21.01 21.28
N GLY A 116 6.41 -21.18 20.47
CA GLY A 116 6.64 -20.38 19.28
C GLY A 116 5.73 -20.76 18.11
N GLU A 117 5.81 -19.96 17.05
CA GLU A 117 5.04 -20.17 15.82
C GLU A 117 5.32 -21.49 15.09
N ASP A 118 6.48 -22.11 15.32
CA ASP A 118 6.84 -23.40 14.71
C ASP A 118 6.21 -24.60 15.43
N GLY A 119 5.56 -24.35 16.57
CA GLY A 119 4.95 -25.35 17.44
C GLY A 119 5.93 -26.26 18.18
N GLU A 120 7.25 -26.05 18.03
CA GLU A 120 8.28 -26.87 18.66
C GLU A 120 9.08 -26.08 19.69
N ASP A 121 9.34 -24.81 19.41
CA ASP A 121 10.11 -23.96 20.29
C ASP A 121 9.32 -23.60 21.55
N LEU A 122 9.89 -23.95 22.71
CA LEU A 122 9.34 -23.57 24.01
C LEU A 122 10.06 -22.31 24.50
N TYR A 123 9.37 -21.16 24.47
CA TYR A 123 9.92 -19.89 24.92
C TYR A 123 9.86 -19.76 26.45
N PHE A 124 8.78 -20.23 27.05
CA PHE A 124 8.56 -20.09 28.49
C PHE A 124 7.79 -21.29 29.04
N SER A 125 8.11 -21.68 30.27
CA SER A 125 7.43 -22.79 30.96
C SER A 125 7.59 -22.62 32.45
N GLU A 126 6.48 -22.66 33.18
CA GLU A 126 6.43 -22.62 34.64
C GLU A 126 5.37 -23.60 35.15
N LYS A 127 5.58 -24.10 36.37
CA LYS A 127 4.71 -25.08 37.00
C LYS A 127 4.69 -24.88 38.51
N VAL A 128 3.50 -24.81 39.11
CA VAL A 128 3.34 -24.67 40.57
C VAL A 128 2.08 -25.39 41.06
N LEU A 129 2.12 -25.93 42.26
CA LEU A 129 0.96 -26.43 42.99
C LEU A 129 0.51 -25.35 43.99
N ILE A 130 -0.69 -24.82 43.82
CA ILE A 130 -1.30 -23.88 44.77
C ILE A 130 -2.30 -24.60 45.67
N GLY A 131 -2.41 -24.16 46.93
CA GLY A 131 -3.27 -24.77 47.95
C GLY A 131 -4.75 -24.38 47.87
N THR A 132 -5.19 -23.76 46.78
CA THR A 132 -6.54 -23.20 46.61
C THR A 132 -7.02 -23.42 45.16
N ASP A 133 -8.32 -23.53 44.97
CA ASP A 133 -9.01 -23.57 43.67
C ASP A 133 -9.67 -22.23 43.32
N ASP A 134 -9.36 -21.19 44.09
CA ASP A 134 -9.82 -19.83 43.85
C ASP A 134 -9.34 -19.30 42.49
N ILE A 135 -10.30 -18.86 41.68
CA ILE A 135 -10.09 -18.45 40.28
C ILE A 135 -9.18 -17.23 40.19
N GLU A 136 -9.39 -16.23 41.05
CA GLU A 136 -8.61 -14.99 41.07
C GLU A 136 -7.13 -15.29 41.36
N THR A 137 -6.87 -16.16 42.34
CA THR A 137 -5.52 -16.60 42.69
C THR A 137 -4.82 -17.34 41.52
N ILE A 138 -5.55 -18.22 40.83
CA ILE A 138 -5.05 -18.95 39.65
C ILE A 138 -4.73 -17.96 38.52
N SER A 139 -5.67 -17.10 38.17
CA SER A 139 -5.54 -16.09 37.11
C SER A 139 -4.39 -15.13 37.41
N GLN A 140 -4.25 -14.65 38.64
CA GLN A 140 -3.15 -13.79 39.06
C GLN A 140 -1.79 -14.49 38.93
N THR A 141 -1.71 -15.77 39.30
CA THR A 141 -0.48 -16.57 39.15
C THR A 141 -0.07 -16.66 37.67
N ILE A 142 -1.02 -16.94 36.78
CA ILE A 142 -0.80 -16.98 35.33
C ILE A 142 -0.36 -15.61 34.80
N ASN A 143 -1.03 -14.53 35.20
CA ASN A 143 -0.71 -13.17 34.77
C ASN A 143 0.70 -12.74 35.22
N ASN A 144 1.14 -13.11 36.42
CA ASN A 144 2.50 -12.85 36.91
C ASN A 144 3.57 -13.59 36.07
N TRP A 145 3.29 -14.82 35.66
CA TRP A 145 4.16 -15.56 34.76
C TRP A 145 4.20 -14.97 33.36
N LEU A 146 3.07 -14.49 32.85
CA LEU A 146 3.01 -13.81 31.56
C LEU A 146 3.74 -12.46 31.58
N ASP A 147 3.67 -11.71 32.68
CA ASP A 147 4.50 -10.51 32.88
C ASP A 147 5.99 -10.85 32.91
N THR A 148 6.36 -11.94 33.60
CA THR A 148 7.73 -12.46 33.59
C THR A 148 8.18 -12.83 32.18
N TYR A 149 7.35 -13.54 31.43
CA TYR A 149 7.61 -13.88 30.03
C TYR A 149 7.80 -12.64 29.16
N SER A 150 6.97 -11.61 29.33
CA SER A 150 7.05 -10.37 28.55
C SER A 150 8.43 -9.70 28.65
N LYS A 151 9.07 -9.77 29.83
CA LYS A 151 10.41 -9.23 30.11
C LYS A 151 11.54 -10.06 29.47
N THR A 152 11.27 -11.31 29.10
CA THR A 152 12.24 -12.20 28.42
C THR A 152 12.24 -12.04 26.90
N ILE A 153 11.27 -11.34 26.31
CA ILE A 153 11.21 -11.12 24.86
C ILE A 153 12.39 -10.21 24.45
N PRO A 154 13.26 -10.64 23.51
CA PRO A 154 14.53 -9.95 23.24
C PRO A 154 14.40 -8.63 22.45
N TYR A 155 13.19 -8.28 22.01
CA TYR A 155 12.90 -7.12 21.18
C TYR A 155 11.54 -6.48 21.52
N ASP A 156 11.34 -5.26 21.04
CA ASP A 156 10.13 -4.46 21.25
C ASP A 156 9.21 -4.50 20.03
N ALA A 157 9.79 -4.58 18.82
CA ALA A 157 9.07 -4.62 17.57
C ALA A 157 9.81 -5.44 16.50
N LYS A 158 9.17 -5.71 15.38
CA LYS A 158 9.74 -6.22 14.14
C LYS A 158 9.53 -5.25 12.99
N ILE A 159 10.41 -5.32 12.00
CA ILE A 159 10.26 -4.57 10.75
C ILE A 159 9.19 -5.25 9.88
N ASN A 160 8.11 -4.55 9.57
CA ASN A 160 7.08 -4.97 8.63
C ASN A 160 7.40 -4.59 7.18
N GLY A 161 8.04 -3.45 6.97
CA GLY A 161 8.32 -2.91 5.64
C GLY A 161 9.51 -1.97 5.66
N ILE A 162 10.20 -1.90 4.51
CA ILE A 162 11.42 -1.10 4.33
C ILE A 162 11.26 -0.29 3.05
N LEU A 163 11.47 1.02 3.13
CA LEU A 163 11.45 1.95 2.01
C LEU A 163 12.66 2.88 2.12
N GLY A 164 13.77 2.49 1.47
CA GLY A 164 15.05 3.17 1.65
C GLY A 164 15.53 3.06 3.11
N ASP A 165 15.77 4.20 3.75
CA ASP A 165 16.16 4.27 5.16
C ASP A 165 14.96 4.35 6.12
N GLN A 166 13.75 4.44 5.58
CA GLN A 166 12.53 4.38 6.37
C GLN A 166 12.11 2.93 6.59
N ILE A 167 11.79 2.60 7.84
CA ILE A 167 11.28 1.29 8.23
C ILE A 167 9.92 1.43 8.91
N THR A 168 9.05 0.45 8.71
CA THR A 168 7.77 0.34 9.40
C THR A 168 7.87 -0.73 10.47
N LEU A 169 7.48 -0.41 11.69
CA LEU A 169 7.53 -1.27 12.86
C LEU A 169 6.13 -1.78 13.21
N ASP A 170 6.01 -3.03 13.64
CA ASP A 170 4.76 -3.66 14.10
C ASP A 170 4.28 -3.22 15.50
N VAL A 171 4.61 -2.00 15.91
CA VAL A 171 4.29 -1.43 17.21
C VAL A 171 3.66 -0.05 17.03
N GLY A 172 2.61 0.27 17.79
CA GLY A 172 1.88 1.54 17.68
C GLY A 172 1.69 2.26 19.02
N LYS A 173 0.68 3.14 19.11
CA LYS A 173 0.39 3.97 20.30
C LYS A 173 0.12 3.17 21.58
N GLY A 174 -0.29 1.90 21.48
CA GLY A 174 -0.49 1.04 22.65
C GLY A 174 0.80 0.67 23.39
N TYR A 175 1.97 0.86 22.76
CA TYR A 175 3.28 0.64 23.37
C TYR A 175 3.84 1.97 23.91
N PRO A 176 4.70 1.98 24.94
CA PRO A 176 5.38 3.18 25.43
C PRO A 176 6.50 3.66 24.48
N ILE A 177 6.19 3.76 23.18
CA ILE A 177 7.05 4.30 22.13
C ILE A 177 6.80 5.80 21.96
N GLN A 178 7.86 6.58 21.72
CA GLN A 178 7.77 8.03 21.54
C GLN A 178 8.48 8.49 20.27
N VAL A 179 7.98 9.58 19.67
CA VAL A 179 8.65 10.22 18.54
C VAL A 179 10.00 10.78 19.00
N GLY A 180 11.05 10.53 18.22
CA GLY A 180 12.44 10.86 18.54
C GLY A 180 13.20 9.77 19.28
N GLN A 181 12.52 8.73 19.78
CA GLN A 181 13.15 7.62 20.51
C GLN A 181 14.11 6.84 19.61
N SER A 182 15.31 6.60 20.12
CA SER A 182 16.31 5.79 19.43
C SER A 182 15.94 4.32 19.46
N PHE A 183 16.30 3.61 18.39
CA PHE A 183 16.15 2.17 18.30
C PHE A 183 17.37 1.51 17.67
N VAL A 184 17.55 0.24 17.99
CA VAL A 184 18.58 -0.63 17.44
C VAL A 184 17.91 -1.80 16.70
N VAL A 185 18.28 -2.00 15.44
CA VAL A 185 17.84 -3.12 14.63
C VAL A 185 18.83 -4.27 14.79
N LYS A 186 18.31 -5.45 15.12
CA LYS A 186 19.05 -6.69 15.34
C LYS A 186 18.49 -7.82 14.51
N ARG A 187 19.33 -8.75 14.08
CA ARG A 187 18.90 -9.99 13.44
C ARG A 187 19.29 -11.19 14.30
N PRO A 188 18.33 -12.05 14.69
CA PRO A 188 18.68 -13.29 15.38
C PRO A 188 19.46 -14.21 14.43
N THR A 189 20.60 -14.72 14.87
CA THR A 189 21.45 -15.64 14.11
C THR A 189 21.37 -17.06 14.63
N ASN A 190 21.25 -17.24 15.95
CA ASN A 190 21.17 -18.56 16.57
C ASN A 190 20.27 -18.56 17.82
N LYS A 191 19.71 -19.74 18.12
CA LYS A 191 18.88 -19.99 19.31
C LYS A 191 19.66 -20.87 20.28
N LYS A 192 19.87 -20.42 21.52
CA LYS A 192 20.45 -21.25 22.58
C LYS A 192 19.33 -21.95 23.34
N LYS A 193 19.36 -23.29 23.33
CA LYS A 193 18.39 -24.14 24.03
C LYS A 193 19.02 -24.74 25.29
N HIS A 194 18.24 -24.80 26.37
CA HIS A 194 18.62 -25.52 27.57
C HIS A 194 18.73 -27.03 27.25
N PRO A 195 19.83 -27.74 27.60
CA PRO A 195 20.05 -29.13 27.18
C PRO A 195 18.94 -30.10 27.60
N LEU A 196 18.44 -29.96 28.83
CA LEU A 196 17.41 -30.85 29.39
C LEU A 196 15.98 -30.41 29.05
N LEU A 197 15.64 -29.16 29.37
CA LEU A 197 14.28 -28.63 29.22
C LEU A 197 13.91 -28.28 27.78
N LYS A 198 14.87 -28.23 26.86
CA LYS A 198 14.72 -27.77 25.47
C LYS A 198 14.15 -26.35 25.29
N LYS A 199 13.92 -25.64 26.40
CA LYS A 199 13.51 -24.24 26.48
C LYS A 199 14.56 -23.33 25.85
N ILE A 200 14.14 -22.34 25.08
CA ILE A 200 15.04 -21.31 24.57
C ILE A 200 15.39 -20.36 25.72
N VAL A 201 16.68 -20.20 25.97
CA VAL A 201 17.19 -19.38 27.08
C VAL A 201 17.75 -18.05 26.59
N ASP A 202 18.33 -18.03 25.41
CA ASP A 202 19.05 -16.86 24.88
C ASP A 202 19.09 -16.90 23.35
N TRP A 203 19.33 -15.75 22.74
CA TRP A 203 19.39 -15.55 21.30
C TRP A 203 20.69 -14.83 20.95
N ASP A 204 21.48 -15.44 20.07
CA ASP A 204 22.60 -14.74 19.46
C ASP A 204 22.04 -13.77 18.41
N THR A 205 22.45 -12.50 18.49
CA THR A 205 21.93 -11.45 17.61
C THR A 205 23.06 -10.61 17.02
N ASP A 206 22.96 -10.30 15.74
CA ASP A 206 23.82 -9.33 15.07
C ASP A 206 23.13 -7.96 15.06
N VAL A 207 23.84 -6.90 15.46
CA VAL A 207 23.34 -5.52 15.32
C VAL A 207 23.55 -5.06 13.88
N LEU A 208 22.47 -4.65 13.21
CA LEU A 208 22.50 -4.26 11.81
C LEU A 208 22.50 -2.74 11.63
N ALA A 209 21.66 -2.03 12.39
CA ALA A 209 21.46 -0.61 12.21
C ALA A 209 20.94 0.08 13.49
N GLU A 210 21.07 1.40 13.52
CA GLU A 210 20.53 2.30 14.55
C GLU A 210 19.71 3.40 13.88
N GLY A 211 18.63 3.82 14.52
CA GLY A 211 17.73 4.83 13.97
C GLY A 211 16.90 5.54 15.03
N LYS A 212 15.99 6.40 14.58
CA LYS A 212 15.04 7.11 15.44
C LYS A 212 13.62 6.98 14.93
N VAL A 213 12.67 6.79 15.83
CA VAL A 213 11.23 6.83 15.54
C VAL A 213 10.87 8.26 15.14
N PHE A 214 10.13 8.47 14.06
CA PHE A 214 9.71 9.82 13.64
C PHE A 214 8.19 9.97 13.52
N ASN A 215 7.44 8.87 13.43
CA ASN A 215 5.98 8.89 13.40
C ASN A 215 5.41 7.67 14.12
N ILE A 216 4.29 7.84 14.82
CA ILE A 216 3.57 6.76 15.51
C ILE A 216 2.10 6.84 15.11
N SER A 217 1.59 5.73 14.57
CA SER A 217 0.17 5.49 14.30
C SER A 217 -0.40 4.49 15.30
N ASP A 218 -1.68 4.17 15.20
CA ASP A 218 -2.37 3.35 16.20
C ASP A 218 -1.77 1.93 16.32
N ASN A 219 -1.43 1.31 15.18
CA ASN A 219 -0.94 -0.07 15.11
C ASN A 219 0.48 -0.22 14.52
N GLN A 220 1.12 0.89 14.17
CA GLN A 220 2.44 0.88 13.53
C GLN A 220 3.22 2.15 13.85
N ALA A 221 4.55 2.06 13.77
CA ALA A 221 5.44 3.19 13.95
C ALA A 221 6.40 3.24 12.77
N LEU A 222 6.81 4.46 12.40
CA LEU A 222 7.79 4.68 11.34
C LEU A 222 9.10 5.11 11.97
N GLY A 223 10.16 4.40 11.61
CA GLY A 223 11.53 4.67 12.00
C GLY A 223 12.37 5.13 10.82
N MET A 224 13.34 6.00 11.09
CA MET A 224 14.36 6.41 10.13
C MET A 224 15.69 5.83 10.59
N VAL A 225 16.30 4.97 9.78
CA VAL A 225 17.64 4.44 10.00
C VAL A 225 18.64 5.57 9.78
N LYS A 226 19.56 5.74 10.73
CA LYS A 226 20.60 6.78 10.69
C LYS A 226 21.98 6.20 10.44
N VAL A 227 22.26 5.01 10.98
CA VAL A 227 23.57 4.38 10.91
C VAL A 227 23.38 2.90 10.62
N TYR A 228 24.06 2.39 9.59
CA TYR A 228 24.21 0.96 9.35
C TYR A 228 25.55 0.51 9.94
N LYS A 229 25.56 -0.57 10.73
CA LYS A 229 26.76 -1.09 11.42
C LYS A 229 27.51 -2.14 10.60
N GLY A 230 27.06 -2.45 9.38
CA GLY A 230 27.73 -3.37 8.46
C GLY A 230 27.03 -3.45 7.10
N ASP A 231 27.50 -4.35 6.24
CA ASP A 231 27.04 -4.48 4.84
C ASP A 231 25.72 -5.26 4.68
N LYS A 232 25.23 -5.88 5.77
CA LYS A 232 23.99 -6.64 5.75
C LYS A 232 22.79 -5.70 5.66
N LYS A 233 22.02 -5.84 4.57
CA LYS A 233 20.76 -5.11 4.38
C LYS A 233 19.70 -5.54 5.39
N LEU A 234 18.89 -4.58 5.84
CA LEU A 234 17.69 -4.85 6.64
C LEU A 234 16.68 -5.64 5.82
N VAL A 235 15.92 -6.51 6.48
CA VAL A 235 14.81 -7.27 5.88
C VAL A 235 13.59 -7.24 6.79
N ALA A 236 12.42 -7.46 6.22
CA ALA A 236 11.20 -7.65 7.01
C ALA A 236 11.38 -8.86 7.96
N GLY A 237 10.95 -8.70 9.20
CA GLY A 237 11.13 -9.67 10.29
C GLY A 237 12.35 -9.42 11.18
N ASP A 238 13.27 -8.53 10.80
CA ASP A 238 14.36 -8.09 11.69
C ASP A 238 13.79 -7.48 12.97
N TRP A 239 14.48 -7.72 14.08
CA TRP A 239 14.06 -7.30 15.40
C TRP A 239 14.47 -5.86 15.67
N VAL A 240 13.62 -5.12 16.36
CA VAL A 240 13.87 -3.74 16.76
C VAL A 240 13.73 -3.64 18.26
N ARG A 241 14.79 -3.13 18.90
CA ARG A 241 14.82 -2.84 20.33
C ARG A 241 14.85 -1.34 20.52
N LEU A 242 13.89 -0.82 21.27
CA LEU A 242 13.78 0.59 21.60
C LEU A 242 14.72 0.88 22.77
N GLU A 243 15.49 1.95 22.65
CA GLU A 243 16.31 2.41 23.77
C GLU A 243 15.43 3.22 24.74
N PRO A 244 15.76 3.24 26.05
CA PRO A 244 15.08 4.12 26.99
C PRO A 244 15.07 5.54 26.45
N PHE A 245 13.89 6.19 26.45
CA PHE A 245 13.78 7.56 26.01
C PHE A 245 14.58 8.45 26.95
N LYS A 246 15.78 8.83 26.52
CA LYS A 246 16.55 9.89 27.18
C LYS A 246 15.90 11.18 26.72
N GLN A 247 15.16 11.83 27.61
CA GLN A 247 15.01 13.27 27.53
C GLN A 247 16.41 13.83 27.64
N GLU A 248 17.12 13.96 26.51
CA GLU A 248 18.21 14.90 26.43
C GLU A 248 17.60 16.22 26.89
N ALA A 249 18.06 16.72 28.04
CA ALA A 249 17.67 18.03 28.52
C ALA A 249 18.00 18.99 27.38
N PHE A 250 16.98 19.39 26.63
CA PHE A 250 17.06 20.36 25.55
C PHE A 250 17.37 21.72 26.18
N ASN A 251 18.61 21.88 26.63
CA ASN A 251 19.27 23.14 26.94
C ASN A 251 20.32 23.38 25.86
N ASP A 252 19.93 23.25 24.59
CA ASP A 252 20.66 23.88 23.50
C ASP A 252 19.92 25.19 23.17
N PRO A 253 20.40 26.35 23.68
CA PRO A 253 19.80 27.64 23.39
C PRO A 253 19.97 28.08 21.92
N ASN A 254 20.62 27.27 21.07
CA ASN A 254 20.65 27.46 19.61
C ASN A 254 19.68 26.56 18.83
N LEU A 255 18.82 25.81 19.53
CA LEU A 255 17.72 25.03 18.93
C LEU A 255 16.34 25.67 19.21
N GLU A 256 16.30 26.99 19.40
CA GLU A 256 15.07 27.75 19.15
C GLU A 256 14.73 27.64 17.65
N ASP A 257 13.60 26.97 17.37
CA ASP A 257 12.82 27.08 16.14
C ASP A 257 13.51 26.81 14.80
N LYS A 258 14.11 25.63 14.67
CA LYS A 258 14.05 24.90 13.39
C LYS A 258 13.34 23.56 13.54
N LYS A 259 12.11 23.59 14.05
CA LYS A 259 11.07 22.90 13.28
C LYS A 259 10.94 23.69 11.98
N GLU A 260 11.79 23.38 11.00
CA GLU A 260 11.29 23.45 9.63
C GLU A 260 10.16 22.43 9.64
N GLU A 261 8.95 22.87 10.00
CA GLU A 261 7.73 22.24 9.57
C GLU A 261 7.91 22.16 8.07
N GLU A 262 8.44 21.04 7.56
CA GLU A 262 8.37 20.76 6.14
C GLU A 262 6.88 20.89 5.85
N PRO A 263 6.45 21.95 5.13
CA PRO A 263 5.04 22.15 4.88
C PRO A 263 4.58 20.84 4.25
N GLY A 264 3.58 20.21 4.89
CA GLY A 264 3.04 18.98 4.35
C GLY A 264 2.73 19.25 2.90
N THR A 265 3.34 18.49 1.99
CA THR A 265 3.20 18.71 0.54
C THR A 265 1.72 18.88 0.22
N LEU A 266 1.37 20.04 -0.32
CA LEU A 266 0.02 20.50 -0.62
C LEU A 266 -0.41 20.09 -2.03
N GLY A 267 0.55 19.68 -2.87
CA GLY A 267 0.24 19.31 -4.24
C GLY A 267 1.44 18.94 -5.10
N ILE A 268 1.15 18.76 -6.39
CA ILE A 268 2.12 18.46 -7.44
C ILE A 268 1.89 19.42 -8.61
N LEU A 269 2.97 20.03 -9.08
CA LEU A 269 2.98 20.81 -10.31
C LEU A 269 3.84 20.11 -11.35
N SER A 270 3.26 19.72 -12.48
CA SER A 270 3.93 19.00 -13.56
C SER A 270 3.94 19.82 -14.84
N ILE A 271 5.09 19.82 -15.50
CA ILE A 271 5.28 20.43 -16.83
C ILE A 271 5.99 19.40 -17.70
N ALA A 272 5.42 19.08 -18.86
CA ALA A 272 6.01 18.19 -19.84
C ALA A 272 5.98 18.79 -21.24
N LEU A 273 6.97 18.42 -22.04
CA LEU A 273 6.97 18.57 -23.49
C LEU A 273 6.63 17.23 -24.10
N PHE A 274 5.94 17.25 -25.24
CA PHE A 274 5.62 16.01 -25.93
C PHE A 274 5.67 16.16 -27.44
N GLY A 275 5.93 15.02 -28.09
CA GLY A 275 5.72 14.81 -29.52
C GLY A 275 4.71 13.69 -29.71
N THR A 276 3.78 13.85 -30.64
CA THR A 276 2.77 12.84 -30.95
C THR A 276 2.63 12.63 -32.44
N SER A 277 2.32 11.39 -32.84
CA SER A 277 1.84 11.06 -34.18
C SER A 277 0.32 11.01 -34.17
N SER A 278 -0.30 12.00 -34.80
CA SER A 278 -1.75 12.18 -34.81
C SER A 278 -2.32 11.83 -36.18
N SER A 279 -3.53 11.28 -36.20
CA SER A 279 -4.32 11.11 -37.42
C SER A 279 -5.76 11.53 -37.23
N VAL A 280 -6.34 12.08 -38.29
CA VAL A 280 -7.75 12.44 -38.37
C VAL A 280 -8.35 11.71 -39.56
N ASP A 281 -9.40 10.97 -39.28
CA ASP A 281 -10.15 10.17 -40.24
C ASP A 281 -11.57 10.74 -40.34
N THR A 282 -12.05 10.98 -41.56
CA THR A 282 -13.42 11.47 -41.80
C THR A 282 -14.07 10.68 -42.93
N THR A 283 -15.37 10.42 -42.78
CA THR A 283 -16.17 9.71 -43.79
C THR A 283 -17.09 10.70 -44.49
N THR A 284 -16.72 11.08 -45.72
CA THR A 284 -17.49 12.00 -46.56
C THR A 284 -18.34 11.22 -47.58
N PRO A 285 -19.27 11.88 -48.30
CA PRO A 285 -20.02 11.25 -49.39
C PRO A 285 -19.15 10.70 -50.52
N THR A 286 -17.94 11.25 -50.71
CA THR A 286 -17.01 10.84 -51.78
C THR A 286 -16.04 9.75 -51.34
N GLY A 287 -16.06 9.34 -50.07
CA GLY A 287 -15.20 8.29 -49.52
C GLY A 287 -14.59 8.65 -48.16
N ALA A 288 -13.81 7.73 -47.61
CA ALA A 288 -13.05 7.98 -46.39
C ALA A 288 -11.76 8.74 -46.71
N LYS A 289 -11.53 9.85 -46.00
CA LYS A 289 -10.33 10.69 -46.10
C LYS A 289 -9.54 10.59 -44.80
N ARG A 290 -8.21 10.47 -44.92
CA ARG A 290 -7.31 10.35 -43.77
C ARG A 290 -6.14 11.30 -43.92
N MET A 291 -5.87 12.06 -42.85
CA MET A 291 -4.66 12.86 -42.70
C MET A 291 -3.89 12.40 -41.48
N SER A 292 -2.56 12.42 -41.55
CA SER A 292 -1.70 12.12 -40.40
C SER A 292 -0.44 12.96 -40.40
N GLY A 293 0.16 13.13 -39.23
CA GLY A 293 1.38 13.90 -39.10
C GLY A 293 1.89 13.89 -37.69
N ASN A 294 2.93 14.70 -37.45
CA ASN A 294 3.51 14.84 -36.13
C ASN A 294 3.13 16.20 -35.55
N LEU A 295 2.67 16.20 -34.31
CA LEU A 295 2.41 17.40 -33.53
C LEU A 295 3.42 17.48 -32.39
N VAL A 296 3.77 18.70 -32.01
CA VAL A 296 4.61 18.98 -30.84
C VAL A 296 3.86 19.90 -29.90
N GLY A 297 4.02 19.69 -28.60
CA GLY A 297 3.20 20.37 -27.62
C GLY A 297 3.79 20.42 -26.23
N PHE A 298 3.02 21.04 -25.34
CA PHE A 298 3.29 21.09 -23.91
C PHE A 298 2.06 20.63 -23.14
N ASP A 299 2.32 20.07 -21.96
CA ASP A 299 1.34 19.56 -21.03
C ASP A 299 1.65 20.16 -19.64
N PHE A 300 0.65 20.77 -19.04
CA PHE A 300 0.70 21.35 -17.71
C PHE A 300 -0.36 20.68 -16.84
N ARG A 301 0.06 20.15 -15.69
CA ARG A 301 -0.85 19.55 -14.71
C ARG A 301 -0.57 20.10 -13.33
N GLY A 302 -1.61 20.59 -12.65
CA GLY A 302 -1.56 21.00 -11.24
C GLY A 302 -2.51 20.16 -10.43
N GLU A 303 -2.03 19.51 -9.38
CA GLU A 303 -2.82 18.72 -8.44
C GLU A 303 -2.68 19.31 -7.04
N GLY A 304 -3.80 19.60 -6.36
CA GLY A 304 -3.83 20.08 -4.99
C GLY A 304 -4.59 19.10 -4.08
N TRP A 305 -4.08 18.90 -2.87
CA TRP A 305 -4.65 17.96 -1.91
C TRP A 305 -5.44 18.70 -0.83
N ILE A 306 -6.72 18.36 -0.70
CA ILE A 306 -7.58 18.85 0.39
C ILE A 306 -7.25 18.05 1.66
N THR A 307 -7.06 16.74 1.49
CA THR A 307 -6.57 15.83 2.53
C THR A 307 -5.63 14.81 1.89
N ARG A 308 -5.02 13.91 2.68
CA ARG A 308 -4.20 12.81 2.14
C ARG A 308 -4.94 11.88 1.17
N GLN A 309 -6.27 11.88 1.20
CA GLN A 309 -7.13 11.02 0.40
C GLN A 309 -7.96 11.77 -0.65
N TYR A 310 -8.11 13.08 -0.55
CA TYR A 310 -8.97 13.85 -1.45
C TYR A 310 -8.16 14.91 -2.18
N PHE A 311 -8.30 14.96 -3.49
CA PHE A 311 -7.55 15.86 -4.35
C PHE A 311 -8.42 16.53 -5.42
N ALA A 312 -7.92 17.63 -5.95
CA ALA A 312 -8.43 18.29 -7.15
C ALA A 312 -7.26 18.53 -8.11
N ALA A 313 -7.49 18.35 -9.42
CA ALA A 313 -6.46 18.54 -10.42
C ALA A 313 -6.97 19.31 -11.65
N LEU A 314 -6.07 20.12 -12.21
CA LEU A 314 -6.24 20.88 -13.43
C LEU A 314 -5.18 20.40 -14.44
N GLU A 315 -5.61 20.06 -15.66
CA GLU A 315 -4.71 19.67 -16.75
C GLU A 315 -5.00 20.52 -17.98
N ILE A 316 -3.95 21.06 -18.58
CA ILE A 316 -3.99 21.87 -19.79
C ILE A 316 -2.88 21.38 -20.71
N ALA A 317 -3.24 20.89 -21.90
CA ALA A 317 -2.26 20.56 -22.92
C ALA A 317 -2.59 21.25 -24.24
N ARG A 318 -1.57 21.61 -25.00
CA ARG A 318 -1.72 22.12 -26.37
C ARG A 318 -0.62 21.57 -27.25
N SER A 319 -0.99 21.23 -28.49
CA SER A 319 -0.03 20.84 -29.53
C SER A 319 -0.36 21.50 -30.86
N ILE A 320 0.68 21.65 -31.68
CA ILE A 320 0.59 22.22 -33.02
C ILE A 320 1.42 21.39 -33.99
N GLY A 321 1.02 21.39 -35.26
CA GLY A 321 1.77 20.76 -36.32
C GLY A 321 1.04 20.78 -37.65
N LYS A 322 1.48 19.91 -38.55
CA LYS A 322 0.87 19.74 -39.88
C LYS A 322 0.52 18.28 -40.08
N LEU A 323 -0.68 18.04 -40.58
CA LEU A 323 -1.12 16.73 -41.04
C LEU A 323 -1.08 16.72 -42.56
N SER A 324 -0.56 15.64 -43.12
CA SER A 324 -0.48 15.41 -44.56
C SER A 324 -1.46 14.30 -44.95
N GLU A 325 -1.91 14.36 -46.19
CA GLU A 325 -2.73 13.30 -46.78
C GLU A 325 -2.07 11.92 -46.64
N VAL A 326 -2.88 10.93 -46.26
CA VAL A 326 -2.52 9.50 -46.32
C VAL A 326 -3.40 8.76 -47.32
N SER A 327 -4.70 9.06 -47.33
CA SER A 327 -5.64 8.44 -48.27
C SER A 327 -6.89 9.29 -48.50
N GLY A 328 -7.54 9.07 -49.65
CA GLY A 328 -8.87 9.63 -49.96
C GLY A 328 -8.88 10.90 -50.83
N ASN A 329 -7.73 11.35 -51.37
CA ASN A 329 -7.61 12.56 -52.19
C ASN A 329 -8.39 13.76 -51.60
N PRO A 330 -8.02 14.24 -50.40
CA PRO A 330 -8.55 15.49 -49.87
C PRO A 330 -8.16 16.67 -50.77
N ASP A 331 -8.96 17.74 -50.76
CA ASP A 331 -8.75 18.93 -51.59
C ASP A 331 -7.43 19.64 -51.24
N LYS A 332 -6.95 19.47 -49.99
CA LYS A 332 -5.64 19.95 -49.53
C LYS A 332 -4.73 18.78 -49.20
N SER A 333 -3.53 18.76 -49.79
CA SER A 333 -2.48 17.78 -49.51
C SER A 333 -1.90 17.89 -48.08
N SER A 334 -2.13 19.02 -47.40
CA SER A 334 -1.75 19.24 -46.00
C SER A 334 -2.67 20.23 -45.31
N THR A 335 -2.88 20.05 -44.01
CA THR A 335 -3.61 20.97 -43.12
C THR A 335 -2.75 21.28 -41.91
N ASN A 336 -2.81 22.52 -41.41
CA ASN A 336 -2.36 22.80 -40.06
C ASN A 336 -3.32 22.14 -39.06
N ALA A 337 -2.76 21.73 -37.92
CA ALA A 337 -3.51 21.15 -36.83
C ALA A 337 -3.07 21.76 -35.51
N GLN A 338 -4.04 22.13 -34.69
CA GLN A 338 -3.84 22.57 -33.32
C GLN A 338 -4.80 21.82 -32.42
N PHE A 339 -4.26 20.96 -31.54
CA PHE A 339 -5.06 20.20 -30.58
C PHE A 339 -4.90 20.77 -29.19
N GLY A 340 -5.96 20.69 -28.40
CA GLY A 340 -6.02 21.23 -27.06
C GLY A 340 -6.77 20.30 -26.11
N LEU A 341 -6.34 20.31 -24.86
CA LEU A 341 -6.92 19.55 -23.78
C LEU A 341 -7.12 20.47 -22.57
N PHE A 342 -8.29 20.37 -21.95
CA PHE A 342 -8.58 20.94 -20.66
C PHE A 342 -9.30 19.89 -19.80
N LYS A 343 -8.75 19.54 -18.65
CA LYS A 343 -9.41 18.68 -17.65
C LYS A 343 -9.46 19.40 -16.31
N LEU A 344 -10.63 19.37 -15.66
CA LEU A 344 -10.80 19.77 -14.26
C LEU A 344 -11.40 18.59 -13.51
N THR A 345 -10.64 17.98 -12.61
CA THR A 345 -11.01 16.73 -11.94
C THR A 345 -10.89 16.84 -10.43
N GLY A 346 -11.62 15.97 -9.73
CA GLY A 346 -11.50 15.76 -8.29
C GLY A 346 -11.76 14.30 -7.97
N GLY A 347 -11.12 13.79 -6.92
CA GLY A 347 -11.17 12.36 -6.64
C GLY A 347 -10.67 11.92 -5.28
N TYR A 348 -10.62 10.60 -5.15
CA TYR A 348 -10.21 9.89 -3.96
C TYR A 348 -8.96 9.04 -4.23
N LYS A 349 -7.99 9.12 -3.32
CA LYS A 349 -6.73 8.39 -3.28
C LYS A 349 -6.82 7.25 -2.28
N TYR A 350 -6.88 6.01 -2.78
CA TYR A 350 -6.76 4.83 -1.95
C TYR A 350 -5.27 4.52 -1.72
N LEU A 351 -4.88 4.43 -0.45
CA LEU A 351 -3.50 4.18 0.00
C LEU A 351 -3.44 2.81 0.69
N PRO A 352 -3.15 1.69 -0.01
CA PRO A 352 -3.19 0.34 0.57
C PRO A 352 -2.29 0.18 1.81
N LEU A 353 -1.17 0.90 1.85
CA LEU A 353 -0.22 0.87 2.97
C LEU A 353 -0.43 2.00 3.99
N GLY A 354 -1.44 2.85 3.79
CA GLY A 354 -1.77 3.95 4.71
C GLY A 354 -0.80 5.14 4.69
N PHE A 355 0.23 5.14 3.84
CA PHE A 355 1.16 6.27 3.69
C PHE A 355 1.20 6.80 2.26
N PHE A 356 1.38 8.11 2.12
CA PHE A 356 1.27 8.83 0.85
C PHE A 356 2.30 8.36 -0.17
N TYR A 357 3.54 8.12 0.23
CA TYR A 357 4.60 7.68 -0.69
C TYR A 357 4.51 6.20 -1.11
N GLY A 358 3.48 5.46 -0.69
CA GLY A 358 3.29 4.05 -1.05
C GLY A 358 2.67 3.86 -2.44
N PRO A 359 2.21 2.64 -2.75
CA PRO A 359 1.29 2.41 -3.85
C PRO A 359 0.03 3.28 -3.69
N GLN A 360 -0.44 3.85 -4.79
CA GLN A 360 -1.64 4.68 -4.82
C GLN A 360 -2.57 4.17 -5.93
N ILE A 361 -3.87 4.16 -5.64
CA ILE A 361 -4.91 3.94 -6.63
C ILE A 361 -5.89 5.10 -6.51
N ASP A 362 -6.05 5.83 -7.59
CA ASP A 362 -6.84 7.05 -7.66
C ASP A 362 -8.10 6.76 -8.46
N ILE A 363 -9.26 7.17 -7.93
CA ILE A 363 -10.54 7.15 -8.65
C ILE A 363 -11.04 8.59 -8.66
N TYR A 364 -11.32 9.14 -9.83
CA TYR A 364 -11.69 10.53 -9.96
C TYR A 364 -12.72 10.74 -11.07
N GLY A 365 -13.39 11.89 -10.97
CA GLY A 365 -14.31 12.37 -11.98
C GLY A 365 -14.20 13.88 -12.14
N GLY A 366 -14.76 14.41 -13.22
CA GLY A 366 -14.68 15.84 -13.50
C GLY A 366 -15.25 16.23 -14.83
N TYR A 367 -14.74 17.32 -15.38
CA TYR A 367 -15.07 17.82 -16.71
C TYR A 367 -13.83 17.75 -17.60
N GLY A 368 -14.00 17.22 -18.81
CA GLY A 368 -12.97 17.18 -19.84
C GLY A 368 -13.44 17.88 -21.11
N ASN A 369 -12.54 18.60 -21.78
CA ASN A 369 -12.76 19.20 -23.08
C ASN A 369 -11.54 18.97 -23.98
N TYR A 370 -11.76 18.34 -25.12
CA TYR A 370 -10.77 18.02 -26.14
C TYR A 370 -11.11 18.83 -27.39
N SER A 371 -10.25 19.77 -27.75
CA SER A 371 -10.42 20.66 -28.90
C SER A 371 -9.52 20.23 -30.05
N PHE A 372 -10.08 20.13 -31.25
CA PHE A 372 -9.38 19.77 -32.48
C PHE A 372 -9.61 20.85 -33.54
N ASP A 373 -8.59 21.67 -33.79
CA ASP A 373 -8.63 22.77 -34.77
C ASP A 373 -7.81 22.38 -36.00
N LEU A 374 -8.48 22.22 -37.14
CA LEU A 374 -7.90 21.93 -38.44
C LEU A 374 -8.22 23.06 -39.42
N ASP A 375 -7.41 23.25 -40.46
CA ASP A 375 -7.73 24.20 -41.52
C ASP A 375 -9.06 23.81 -42.18
N TYR A 376 -10.01 24.74 -42.19
CA TYR A 376 -11.35 24.51 -42.74
C TYR A 376 -11.31 23.98 -44.19
N SER A 377 -12.01 22.87 -44.41
CA SER A 377 -12.29 22.25 -45.70
C SER A 377 -13.62 21.49 -45.63
N ALA A 378 -14.71 22.17 -46.01
CA ALA A 378 -16.05 21.58 -45.99
C ALA A 378 -16.16 20.31 -46.86
N ALA A 379 -15.53 20.29 -48.03
CA ALA A 379 -15.56 19.13 -48.94
C ALA A 379 -14.79 17.91 -48.39
N ASP A 380 -13.80 18.16 -47.54
CA ASP A 380 -13.04 17.10 -46.89
C ASP A 380 -13.60 16.71 -45.52
N GLY A 381 -14.47 17.52 -44.92
CA GLY A 381 -14.92 17.33 -43.55
C GLY A 381 -13.91 17.84 -42.50
N PHE A 382 -12.91 18.64 -42.88
CA PHE A 382 -11.95 19.17 -41.90
C PHE A 382 -12.38 20.54 -41.39
N GLY A 383 -12.28 20.74 -40.08
CA GLY A 383 -12.65 21.97 -39.41
C GLY A 383 -12.46 21.84 -37.90
N LYS A 384 -13.05 22.78 -37.16
CA LYS A 384 -12.98 22.89 -35.71
C LYS A 384 -14.05 22.07 -35.02
N GLY A 385 -13.62 21.10 -34.22
CA GLY A 385 -14.52 20.27 -33.42
C GLY A 385 -14.04 20.18 -31.97
N ASN A 386 -14.98 20.17 -31.03
CA ASN A 386 -14.69 19.94 -29.62
C ASN A 386 -15.47 18.72 -29.13
N ILE A 387 -14.83 17.84 -28.34
CA ILE A 387 -15.51 16.80 -27.59
C ILE A 387 -15.39 17.11 -26.10
N SER A 388 -16.53 17.27 -25.42
CA SER A 388 -16.56 17.62 -24.01
C SER A 388 -17.55 16.79 -23.22
N GLY A 389 -17.40 16.72 -21.89
CA GLY A 389 -18.36 16.06 -21.04
C GLY A 389 -17.83 15.69 -19.66
N ILE A 390 -18.61 14.88 -18.95
CA ILE A 390 -18.21 14.34 -17.65
C ILE A 390 -17.12 13.30 -17.87
N LEU A 391 -15.94 13.55 -17.31
CA LEU A 391 -14.81 12.64 -17.36
C LEU A 391 -14.82 11.73 -16.13
N LEU A 392 -14.54 10.45 -16.34
CA LEU A 392 -14.25 9.48 -15.29
C LEU A 392 -12.89 8.89 -15.55
N GLY A 393 -12.11 8.69 -14.49
CA GLY A 393 -10.77 8.15 -14.63
C GLY A 393 -10.31 7.32 -13.45
N VAL A 394 -9.35 6.45 -13.74
CA VAL A 394 -8.60 5.68 -12.75
C VAL A 394 -7.12 5.85 -13.02
N ALA A 395 -6.33 6.06 -11.97
CA ALA A 395 -4.88 6.07 -12.06
C ALA A 395 -4.25 5.18 -11.00
N ALA A 396 -3.10 4.59 -11.30
CA ALA A 396 -2.29 3.83 -10.37
C ALA A 396 -0.87 4.36 -10.40
N ASN A 397 -0.29 4.58 -9.22
CA ASN A 397 1.10 5.01 -9.06
C ASN A 397 1.79 4.08 -8.07
N ILE A 398 2.68 3.21 -8.57
CA ILE A 398 3.26 2.11 -7.80
C ILE A 398 4.78 2.32 -7.70
N PRO A 399 5.35 2.43 -6.48
CA PRO A 399 6.80 2.47 -6.32
C PRO A 399 7.41 1.12 -6.70
N ILE A 400 8.35 1.13 -7.64
CA ILE A 400 9.16 -0.06 -7.99
C ILE A 400 10.32 -0.17 -6.99
N ASN A 401 10.96 0.96 -6.68
CA ASN A 401 12.00 1.09 -5.67
C ASN A 401 11.99 2.53 -5.12
N ARG A 402 13.05 2.95 -4.43
CA ARG A 402 13.14 4.30 -3.84
C ARG A 402 13.04 5.43 -4.87
N ASP A 403 13.66 5.22 -6.02
CA ASP A 403 13.88 6.29 -6.99
C ASP A 403 12.95 6.17 -8.20
N TYR A 404 12.28 5.02 -8.41
CA TYR A 404 11.44 4.77 -9.59
C TYR A 404 10.01 4.41 -9.21
N ARG A 405 9.06 5.02 -9.92
CA ARG A 405 7.63 4.72 -9.83
C ARG A 405 7.07 4.40 -11.20
N PHE A 406 6.18 3.42 -11.24
CA PHE A 406 5.36 3.09 -12.40
C PHE A 406 4.03 3.83 -12.30
N MET A 407 3.56 4.40 -13.40
CA MET A 407 2.24 5.03 -13.47
C MET A 407 1.41 4.50 -14.64
N VAL A 408 0.12 4.35 -14.39
CA VAL A 408 -0.89 4.03 -15.40
C VAL A 408 -2.10 4.90 -15.14
N GLN A 409 -2.69 5.46 -16.19
CA GLN A 409 -3.89 6.28 -16.13
C GLN A 409 -4.82 5.87 -17.27
N ALA A 410 -6.12 5.83 -16.99
CA ALA A 410 -7.16 5.59 -17.96
C ALA A 410 -8.33 6.54 -17.72
N ASP A 411 -8.63 7.39 -18.70
CA ASP A 411 -9.73 8.34 -18.67
C ASP A 411 -10.73 8.02 -19.78
N PHE A 412 -12.01 8.18 -19.49
CA PHE A 412 -13.08 8.07 -20.49
C PHE A 412 -14.20 9.06 -20.22
N ILE A 413 -14.86 9.51 -21.29
CA ILE A 413 -16.09 10.31 -21.21
C ILE A 413 -17.25 9.41 -21.67
N PRO A 414 -18.13 8.93 -20.76
CA PRO A 414 -19.21 8.02 -21.12
C PRO A 414 -20.33 8.68 -21.93
N PHE A 415 -20.59 9.97 -21.69
CA PHE A 415 -21.65 10.73 -22.37
C PHE A 415 -21.08 12.05 -22.91
N PRO A 416 -20.23 11.99 -23.95
CA PRO A 416 -19.64 13.19 -24.53
C PRO A 416 -20.64 13.93 -25.42
N SER A 417 -20.53 15.24 -25.44
CA SER A 417 -21.10 16.10 -26.48
C SER A 417 -20.00 16.46 -27.50
N PHE A 418 -20.35 16.43 -28.78
CA PHE A 418 -19.52 16.99 -29.84
C PHE A 418 -20.10 18.33 -30.28
N GLU A 419 -19.26 19.35 -30.31
CA GLU A 419 -19.58 20.69 -30.81
C GLU A 419 -18.80 20.95 -32.09
N ASP A 420 -19.53 21.19 -33.18
CA ASP A 420 -18.98 21.55 -34.48
C ASP A 420 -19.00 23.06 -34.65
N SER A 421 -17.85 23.71 -34.51
CA SER A 421 -17.77 25.17 -34.60
C SER A 421 -17.89 25.69 -36.03
N ASP A 422 -17.62 24.85 -37.03
CA ASP A 422 -17.60 25.23 -38.44
C ASP A 422 -18.87 24.78 -39.20
N ASN A 423 -19.83 24.14 -38.51
CA ASN A 423 -21.12 23.67 -39.03
C ASN A 423 -21.00 22.77 -40.29
N ILE A 424 -20.04 21.85 -40.28
CA ILE A 424 -19.80 20.86 -41.34
C ILE A 424 -20.68 19.61 -41.16
N TYR A 425 -20.77 19.12 -39.93
CA TYR A 425 -21.37 17.85 -39.52
C TYR A 425 -22.77 18.01 -38.91
N GLY A 426 -23.00 19.13 -38.21
CA GLY A 426 -24.22 19.35 -37.42
C GLY A 426 -24.23 18.56 -36.11
N ASP A 427 -25.42 18.21 -35.62
CA ASP A 427 -25.58 17.54 -34.33
C ASP A 427 -25.06 16.10 -34.36
N SER A 428 -24.22 15.75 -33.38
CA SER A 428 -23.72 14.38 -33.22
C SER A 428 -24.78 13.43 -32.68
N THR A 429 -24.83 12.21 -33.21
CA THR A 429 -25.67 11.12 -32.70
C THR A 429 -25.01 10.36 -31.56
N SER A 430 -23.69 10.22 -31.63
CA SER A 430 -22.88 9.63 -30.57
C SER A 430 -21.45 10.15 -30.67
N ALA A 431 -20.80 10.28 -29.51
CA ALA A 431 -19.38 10.52 -29.43
C ALA A 431 -18.77 9.61 -28.36
N SER A 432 -17.45 9.46 -28.39
CA SER A 432 -16.68 8.72 -27.39
C SER A 432 -15.25 9.27 -27.30
N VAL A 433 -14.69 9.31 -26.09
CA VAL A 433 -13.27 9.61 -25.86
C VAL A 433 -12.70 8.59 -24.88
N LEU A 434 -11.55 8.03 -25.24
CA LEU A 434 -10.72 7.17 -24.40
C LEU A 434 -9.28 7.69 -24.43
N ASP A 435 -8.70 7.89 -23.26
CA ASP A 435 -7.32 8.32 -23.08
C ASP A 435 -6.61 7.34 -22.13
N LEU A 436 -5.47 6.82 -22.57
CA LEU A 436 -4.66 5.86 -21.82
C LEU A 436 -3.23 6.36 -21.75
N GLU A 437 -2.67 6.46 -20.54
CA GLU A 437 -1.29 6.85 -20.32
C GLU A 437 -0.56 5.80 -19.47
N ILE A 438 0.66 5.45 -19.88
CA ILE A 438 1.55 4.56 -19.14
C ILE A 438 2.93 5.21 -19.07
N GLY A 439 3.55 5.22 -17.89
CA GLY A 439 4.82 5.89 -17.72
C GLY A 439 5.64 5.45 -16.52
N LEU A 440 6.79 6.09 -16.40
CA LEU A 440 7.74 5.95 -15.31
C LEU A 440 8.08 7.34 -14.76
N LYS A 441 8.21 7.44 -13.44
CA LYS A 441 8.73 8.62 -12.75
C LYS A 441 10.03 8.28 -12.06
N TYR A 442 11.04 9.13 -12.21
CA TYR A 442 12.32 9.03 -11.54
C TYR A 442 12.50 10.17 -10.54
N GLN A 443 12.65 9.85 -9.27
CA GLN A 443 12.86 10.81 -8.18
C GLN A 443 14.28 11.37 -8.25
N TYR A 444 14.44 12.58 -8.78
CA TYR A 444 15.75 13.24 -8.89
C TYR A 444 16.17 13.92 -7.58
N THR A 445 15.24 14.62 -6.93
CA THR A 445 15.40 15.19 -5.58
C THR A 445 14.12 14.94 -4.77
N PRO A 446 14.10 15.13 -3.43
CA PRO A 446 12.88 14.95 -2.63
C PRO A 446 11.66 15.77 -3.12
N ARG A 447 11.90 16.88 -3.83
CA ARG A 447 10.85 17.77 -4.34
C ARG A 447 10.66 17.71 -5.86
N MET A 448 11.45 16.92 -6.59
CA MET A 448 11.42 16.89 -8.06
C MET A 448 11.48 15.47 -8.61
N THR A 449 10.54 15.11 -9.48
CA THR A 449 10.59 13.90 -10.30
C THR A 449 10.76 14.25 -11.76
N LEU A 450 11.48 13.41 -12.49
CA LEU A 450 11.52 13.40 -13.95
C LEU A 450 10.52 12.36 -14.43
N ASP A 451 9.64 12.74 -15.34
CA ASP A 451 8.54 11.91 -15.78
C ASP A 451 8.68 11.60 -17.26
N GLY A 452 8.48 10.34 -17.63
CA GLY A 452 8.45 9.88 -19.01
C GLY A 452 7.26 8.97 -19.22
N SER A 453 6.44 9.24 -20.23
CA SER A 453 5.23 8.45 -20.51
C SER A 453 4.86 8.39 -21.98
N ILE A 454 4.02 7.41 -22.27
CA ILE A 454 3.38 7.19 -23.56
C ILE A 454 1.88 7.30 -23.32
N GLU A 455 1.23 8.19 -24.05
CA GLU A 455 -0.21 8.41 -24.06
C GLU A 455 -0.80 8.04 -25.42
N THR A 456 -2.01 7.48 -25.41
CA THR A 456 -2.82 7.25 -26.59
C THR A 456 -4.21 7.84 -26.38
N LEU A 457 -4.65 8.68 -27.31
CA LEU A 457 -5.99 9.29 -27.30
C LEU A 457 -6.79 8.78 -28.49
N ALA A 458 -8.03 8.37 -28.25
CA ALA A 458 -9.00 8.02 -29.28
C ALA A 458 -10.31 8.77 -29.03
N GLY A 459 -10.58 9.76 -29.89
CA GLY A 459 -11.83 10.50 -29.94
C GLY A 459 -12.61 10.14 -31.20
N LYS A 460 -13.93 9.99 -31.11
CA LYS A 460 -14.78 9.67 -32.26
C LYS A 460 -16.15 10.31 -32.10
N ALA A 461 -16.70 10.83 -33.19
CA ALA A 461 -18.07 11.33 -33.27
C ALA A 461 -18.75 10.81 -34.55
N LYS A 462 -20.05 10.49 -34.45
CA LYS A 462 -20.90 10.01 -35.54
C LYS A 462 -22.08 10.95 -35.74
N PHE A 463 -22.58 10.99 -36.98
CA PHE A 463 -23.65 11.90 -37.40
C PHE A 463 -24.60 11.20 -38.37
N ASP A 464 -25.83 11.72 -38.47
CA ASP A 464 -26.85 11.23 -39.42
C ASP A 464 -26.80 11.93 -40.79
N GLY A 465 -25.93 12.94 -40.93
CA GLY A 465 -25.80 13.76 -42.13
C GLY A 465 -25.02 13.11 -43.28
N ALA A 466 -24.66 13.95 -44.26
CA ALA A 466 -23.85 13.55 -45.40
C ALA A 466 -22.45 13.06 -44.97
N PHE A 467 -21.90 13.66 -43.93
CA PHE A 467 -20.70 13.20 -43.24
C PHE A 467 -21.10 12.26 -42.13
N LYS A 468 -20.60 11.02 -42.16
CA LYS A 468 -21.07 9.97 -41.23
C LYS A 468 -20.30 9.91 -39.93
N GLU A 469 -19.00 10.24 -39.99
CA GLU A 469 -18.09 9.99 -38.89
C GLU A 469 -16.84 10.87 -38.99
N ILE A 470 -16.35 11.34 -37.84
CA ILE A 470 -15.00 11.87 -37.66
C ILE A 470 -14.32 11.16 -36.48
N SER A 471 -13.06 10.78 -36.66
CA SER A 471 -12.23 10.16 -35.64
C SER A 471 -10.89 10.90 -35.52
N TYR A 472 -10.49 11.15 -34.28
CA TYR A 472 -9.22 11.77 -33.91
C TYR A 472 -8.40 10.76 -33.12
N HIS A 473 -7.17 10.53 -33.55
CA HIS A 473 -6.28 9.55 -32.92
C HIS A 473 -4.92 10.18 -32.65
N ASP A 474 -4.49 10.21 -31.40
CA ASP A 474 -3.08 10.36 -31.06
C ASP A 474 -2.53 8.96 -30.81
N ASN A 475 -1.82 8.42 -31.81
CA ASN A 475 -1.41 7.02 -31.82
C ASN A 475 -0.26 6.75 -30.83
N PHE A 476 0.61 7.74 -30.64
CA PHE A 476 1.78 7.62 -29.77
C PHE A 476 2.27 9.00 -29.34
N LYS A 477 1.76 9.50 -28.21
CA LYS A 477 2.18 10.75 -27.59
C LYS A 477 3.26 10.45 -26.56
N LEU A 478 4.50 10.80 -26.88
CA LEU A 478 5.66 10.62 -26.01
C LEU A 478 5.86 11.89 -25.18
N LYS A 479 5.65 11.80 -23.86
CA LYS A 479 5.85 12.92 -22.92
C LYS A 479 7.18 12.77 -22.19
N PHE A 480 7.87 13.90 -22.02
CA PHE A 480 8.98 14.05 -21.09
C PHE A 480 8.82 15.34 -20.30
N GLY A 481 8.90 15.25 -18.98
CA GLY A 481 8.64 16.38 -18.11
C GLY A 481 9.29 16.27 -16.75
N ALA A 482 8.94 17.23 -15.91
CA ALA A 482 9.28 17.23 -14.50
C ALA A 482 8.04 17.57 -13.67
N SER A 483 7.91 16.92 -12.52
CA SER A 483 6.93 17.24 -11.49
C SER A 483 7.62 17.75 -10.23
N PHE A 484 7.01 18.77 -9.62
CA PHE A 484 7.48 19.42 -8.40
C PHE A 484 6.46 19.23 -7.29
N ASN A 485 6.91 18.66 -6.17
CA ASN A 485 6.11 18.59 -4.95
C ASN A 485 6.28 19.92 -4.19
N TYR A 486 5.18 20.56 -3.82
CA TYR A 486 5.18 21.83 -3.08
C TYR A 486 4.30 21.78 -1.84
#